data_AF-A0A3Q7X9J8-F1
#
_entry.id   AF-A0A3Q7X9J8-F1
#
_cell.length_a   1.000
_cell.length_b   1.000
_cell.length_c   1.000
_cell.angle_alpha   90.00
_cell.angle_beta   90.00
_cell.angle_gamma   90.00
#
_symmetry.space_group_name_H-M   'P 1'
#
loop_
_entity.id
_entity.type
_entity.pdbx_description
1 polymer ?
#
loop_
_entity_poly.entity_id
_entity_poly.type
_entity_poly.pdbx_seq_one_letter_code
_entity_poly.pdbx_strand_id
1 'polypeptide(L)'
;MSLTFSLEAKPFIINSKRKPCCRRYDVIRSELTMAPKHRKMTMFPQLSKQGVSIADLHVQEVVDKQSQTVNFDTLCPSFKPRFEPSFLNDAYEMCRNICAEYAKTFYLVWCRRTDELVDGPNADYMSSAVLDRWEDRLDDIFNGHPYDMLDATLTDTISKFPLDIKPFRDMIEGMRMDTRKSRYKNFEELYLYCYYVAGTVGLMSVPIMGIAPESLIPAQNVYQSALYLGIGNQLTNILRDVGEDALRGRVYLPEDELGEFGLCDKDVFSRKVSERWKEFMKQQIARARFYFNSAEEGASHLDKASRWPVWSSLILYRKILDAIEENEYDNLTKRAYVGRTKKFLSLPLAYSRSLSIPKTKLNPSFTRLI
;
A
#
# COMPACT_ATOMS: atom_id res chain seq x y z
N MET A 1 -26.75 -0.55 -2.75
CA MET A 1 -28.05 -1.25 -2.58
C MET A 1 -27.91 -2.31 -1.50
N SER A 2 -28.77 -2.25 -0.48
CA SER A 2 -28.76 -3.10 0.71
C SER A 2 -28.97 -4.58 0.41
N LEU A 3 -28.23 -5.46 1.10
CA LEU A 3 -28.42 -6.91 1.06
C LEU A 3 -29.13 -7.39 2.35
N THR A 4 -30.32 -7.92 2.16
CA THR A 4 -31.14 -8.67 3.13
C THR A 4 -30.60 -10.10 3.30
N PHE A 5 -30.43 -10.52 4.56
CA PHE A 5 -30.11 -11.89 4.96
C PHE A 5 -31.32 -12.82 4.87
N SER A 6 -31.10 -14.07 4.47
CA SER A 6 -31.97 -15.18 4.88
C SER A 6 -31.10 -16.43 5.11
N LEU A 7 -31.19 -16.98 6.32
CA LEU A 7 -30.51 -18.17 6.81
C LEU A 7 -31.50 -19.33 6.76
N GLU A 8 -31.17 -20.42 6.06
CA GLU A 8 -31.74 -21.73 6.35
C GLU A 8 -30.64 -22.78 6.44
N ALA A 9 -30.60 -23.45 7.59
CA ALA A 9 -29.71 -24.55 7.91
C ALA A 9 -30.46 -25.87 7.72
N LYS A 10 -29.80 -26.91 7.17
CA LYS A 10 -30.12 -28.30 7.49
C LYS A 10 -28.85 -29.17 7.58
N PRO A 11 -28.90 -30.26 8.38
CA PRO A 11 -27.73 -30.91 8.98
C PRO A 11 -27.35 -32.20 8.27
N PHE A 12 -26.12 -32.69 8.47
CA PHE A 12 -25.83 -34.12 8.26
C PHE A 12 -24.79 -34.64 9.27
N ILE A 13 -25.01 -35.91 9.64
CA ILE A 13 -24.59 -36.58 10.88
C ILE A 13 -23.77 -37.85 10.53
N ILE A 14 -22.88 -38.25 11.47
CA ILE A 14 -22.31 -39.61 11.77
C ILE A 14 -20.97 -40.07 11.13
N ASN A 15 -19.95 -40.20 12.02
CA ASN A 15 -19.08 -41.36 12.38
C ASN A 15 -18.61 -42.35 11.27
N SER A 16 -17.44 -43.01 11.30
CA SER A 16 -16.67 -43.55 12.43
C SER A 16 -15.25 -44.00 12.03
N LYS A 17 -14.43 -44.23 13.05
CA LYS A 17 -13.05 -44.76 13.16
C LYS A 17 -12.70 -46.02 12.35
N ARG A 18 -11.42 -46.19 11.99
CA ARG A 18 -10.61 -47.43 12.13
C ARG A 18 -9.11 -47.21 11.84
N LYS A 19 -8.24 -47.80 12.67
CA LYS A 19 -6.78 -48.05 12.57
C LYS A 19 -6.54 -49.39 13.32
N PRO A 20 -5.36 -50.03 13.25
CA PRO A 20 -4.35 -50.13 12.18
C PRO A 20 -3.95 -51.61 11.91
N CYS A 21 -3.12 -51.90 10.90
CA CYS A 21 -2.51 -53.23 10.76
C CYS A 21 -1.01 -53.10 10.45
N CYS A 22 -0.19 -53.75 11.28
CA CYS A 22 1.26 -53.86 11.17
C CYS A 22 1.68 -54.81 10.03
N ARG A 23 2.72 -54.44 9.26
CA ARG A 23 3.58 -55.39 8.55
C ARG A 23 5.04 -54.94 8.66
N ARG A 24 5.88 -55.88 9.13
CA ARG A 24 7.35 -55.81 9.11
C ARG A 24 7.82 -55.89 7.65
N TYR A 25 8.81 -55.07 7.30
CA TYR A 25 9.62 -55.25 6.10
C TYR A 25 11.09 -55.10 6.47
N ASP A 26 11.87 -56.06 5.95
CA ASP A 26 13.31 -56.22 6.15
C ASP A 26 14.12 -55.07 5.54
N VAL A 27 15.24 -54.79 6.20
CA VAL A 27 16.19 -53.72 5.83
C VAL A 27 17.06 -54.20 4.67
N ILE A 28 16.80 -53.68 3.47
CA ILE A 28 17.72 -53.76 2.33
C ILE A 28 18.46 -52.43 2.22
N ARG A 29 19.76 -52.45 2.52
CA ARG A 29 20.67 -51.31 2.40
C ARG A 29 21.01 -51.12 0.91
N SER A 30 20.34 -50.16 0.27
CA SER A 30 20.73 -49.67 -1.07
C SER A 30 21.53 -48.38 -0.90
N GLU A 31 22.72 -48.36 -1.51
CA GLU A 31 23.59 -47.19 -1.58
C GLU A 31 22.93 -46.12 -2.47
N LEU A 32 22.41 -45.06 -1.84
CA LEU A 32 21.96 -43.86 -2.52
C LEU A 32 23.19 -43.01 -2.87
N THR A 33 23.63 -43.10 -4.12
CA THR A 33 24.52 -42.11 -4.73
C THR A 33 23.79 -40.77 -4.75
N MET A 34 24.14 -39.88 -3.83
CA MET A 34 23.62 -38.53 -3.79
C MET A 34 24.20 -37.72 -4.96
N ALA A 35 23.43 -37.60 -6.04
CA ALA A 35 23.64 -36.54 -7.01
C ALA A 35 23.53 -35.19 -6.29
N PRO A 36 24.46 -34.25 -6.49
CA PRO A 36 24.40 -32.96 -5.83
C PRO A 36 23.13 -32.25 -6.30
N LYS A 37 22.17 -32.08 -5.38
CA LYS A 37 21.11 -31.10 -5.55
C LYS A 37 21.80 -29.74 -5.64
N HIS A 38 22.04 -29.27 -6.85
CA HIS A 38 22.25 -27.87 -7.11
C HIS A 38 20.98 -27.15 -6.67
N ARG A 39 20.96 -26.77 -5.40
CA ARG A 39 20.07 -25.74 -4.87
C ARG A 39 20.55 -24.49 -5.59
N LYS A 40 19.94 -24.18 -6.75
CA LYS A 40 19.96 -22.82 -7.27
C LYS A 40 19.35 -21.99 -6.15
N MET A 41 20.22 -21.44 -5.31
CA MET A 41 19.91 -20.28 -4.51
C MET A 41 19.45 -19.29 -5.57
N THR A 42 18.15 -19.02 -5.62
CA THR A 42 17.59 -18.01 -6.50
C THR A 42 18.25 -16.71 -6.08
N MET A 43 19.39 -16.42 -6.69
CA MET A 43 19.96 -15.09 -6.66
C MET A 43 18.91 -14.26 -7.37
N PHE A 44 18.14 -13.52 -6.58
CA PHE A 44 17.40 -12.39 -7.08
C PHE A 44 18.40 -11.62 -7.96
N PRO A 45 18.14 -11.43 -9.27
CA PRO A 45 18.66 -10.24 -9.92
C PRO A 45 18.24 -9.14 -8.97
N GLN A 46 19.22 -8.42 -8.40
CA GLN A 46 19.04 -7.42 -7.34
C GLN A 46 17.62 -6.88 -7.43
N LEU A 47 16.76 -7.16 -6.44
CA LEU A 47 15.48 -6.45 -6.29
C LEU A 47 15.89 -4.98 -6.30
N SER A 48 15.89 -4.37 -7.48
CA SER A 48 16.66 -3.15 -7.65
C SER A 48 15.91 -2.19 -6.76
N LYS A 49 16.60 -1.67 -5.74
CA LYS A 49 16.11 -0.47 -5.08
C LYS A 49 15.89 0.65 -6.11
N GLN A 50 16.49 0.51 -7.29
CA GLN A 50 16.34 1.33 -8.47
C GLN A 50 15.12 0.88 -9.31
N GLY A 51 13.91 1.02 -8.75
CA GLY A 51 12.87 1.69 -9.55
C GLY A 51 13.28 3.16 -9.64
N VAL A 52 12.95 3.84 -10.75
CA VAL A 52 13.18 5.28 -11.05
C VAL A 52 13.96 6.03 -9.97
N SER A 53 15.16 6.52 -10.29
CA SER A 53 15.98 7.27 -9.33
C SER A 53 15.10 8.22 -8.52
N ILE A 54 15.02 8.01 -7.21
CA ILE A 54 14.19 8.82 -6.30
C ILE A 54 14.51 10.32 -6.46
N ALA A 55 15.71 10.64 -6.98
CA ALA A 55 16.12 11.97 -7.38
C ALA A 55 15.21 12.59 -8.47
N ASP A 56 14.77 11.82 -9.47
CA ASP A 56 13.91 12.31 -10.55
C ASP A 56 12.51 12.71 -10.03
N LEU A 57 12.07 12.04 -8.96
CA LEU A 57 10.81 12.32 -8.29
C LEU A 57 10.92 13.45 -7.27
N HIS A 58 12.11 14.05 -7.07
CA HIS A 58 12.39 15.11 -6.08
C HIS A 58 11.82 14.80 -4.67
N VAL A 59 11.72 13.51 -4.31
CA VAL A 59 11.18 13.09 -3.01
C VAL A 59 12.05 13.61 -1.88
N GLN A 60 13.37 13.68 -2.09
CA GLN A 60 14.29 14.20 -1.09
C GLN A 60 13.97 15.68 -0.77
N GLU A 61 13.67 16.50 -1.78
CA GLU A 61 13.29 17.90 -1.56
C GLU A 61 11.97 18.03 -0.80
N VAL A 62 10.98 17.20 -1.13
CA VAL A 62 9.72 17.12 -0.39
C VAL A 62 10.00 16.78 1.07
N VAL A 63 10.77 15.72 1.31
CA VAL A 63 11.11 15.26 2.66
C VAL A 63 11.86 16.33 3.43
N ASP A 64 12.82 17.01 2.81
CA ASP A 64 13.59 18.07 3.46
C ASP A 64 12.70 19.26 3.83
N LYS A 65 11.81 19.71 2.94
CA LYS A 65 10.84 20.76 3.26
C LYS A 65 9.87 20.36 4.38
N GLN A 66 9.36 19.13 4.35
CA GLN A 66 8.37 18.65 5.31
C GLN A 66 8.98 18.21 6.66
N SER A 67 10.30 17.97 6.72
CA SER A 67 11.00 17.56 7.95
C SER A 67 11.70 18.71 8.68
N GLN A 68 11.87 19.86 8.04
CA GLN A 68 12.36 21.04 8.72
C GLN A 68 11.36 21.47 9.79
N THR A 69 11.78 21.40 11.05
CA THR A 69 11.06 21.89 12.23
C THR A 69 11.05 23.41 12.24
N VAL A 70 10.47 24.02 11.22
CA VAL A 70 10.27 25.47 11.21
C VAL A 70 9.02 25.74 12.01
N ASN A 71 9.09 26.70 12.95
CA ASN A 71 7.91 27.31 13.53
C ASN A 71 6.99 27.70 12.37
N PHE A 72 5.91 26.95 12.19
CA PHE A 72 4.99 27.11 11.05
C PHE A 72 4.46 28.55 10.96
N ASP A 73 4.35 29.20 12.11
CA ASP A 73 4.05 30.63 12.30
C ASP A 73 4.99 31.59 11.53
N THR A 74 6.22 31.17 11.23
CA THR A 74 7.27 32.00 10.59
C THR A 74 7.30 31.86 9.08
N LEU A 75 6.84 30.72 8.53
CA LEU A 75 6.96 30.41 7.10
C LEU A 75 5.85 31.03 6.25
N CYS A 76 4.67 31.27 6.84
CA CYS A 76 3.53 31.84 6.14
C CYS A 76 2.79 32.91 6.97
N PRO A 77 3.33 34.13 7.13
CA PRO A 77 2.58 35.26 7.72
C PRO A 77 1.29 35.60 6.95
N SER A 78 1.17 35.12 5.70
CA SER A 78 0.08 35.40 4.76
C SER A 78 -0.92 34.26 4.54
N PHE A 79 -0.67 33.03 5.04
CA PHE A 79 -1.64 31.94 4.90
C PHE A 79 -2.76 32.12 5.92
N LYS A 80 -3.80 32.85 5.53
CA LYS A 80 -5.04 32.99 6.29
C LYS A 80 -6.12 32.21 5.55
N PRO A 81 -6.54 31.04 6.07
CA PRO A 81 -7.65 30.30 5.50
C PRO A 81 -8.87 31.21 5.41
N ARG A 82 -9.45 31.36 4.21
CA ARG A 82 -10.60 32.25 4.00
C ARG A 82 -11.92 31.48 4.09
N PHE A 83 -12.35 31.16 5.31
CA PHE A 83 -13.67 30.57 5.59
C PHE A 83 -14.12 30.87 7.03
N GLU A 84 -15.43 30.87 7.29
CA GLU A 84 -15.96 31.08 8.64
C GLU A 84 -15.64 29.88 9.55
N PRO A 85 -15.11 30.10 10.78
CA PRO A 85 -14.74 29.03 11.70
C PRO A 85 -15.89 28.07 12.08
N SER A 86 -17.15 28.55 12.06
CA SER A 86 -18.31 27.71 12.35
C SER A 86 -18.49 26.57 11.34
N PHE A 87 -18.10 26.78 10.07
CA PHE A 87 -18.18 25.74 9.04
C PHE A 87 -17.12 24.64 9.19
N LEU A 88 -16.03 24.92 9.92
CA LEU A 88 -14.93 23.97 10.04
C LEU A 88 -15.33 22.74 10.86
N ASN A 89 -16.16 22.91 11.90
CA ASN A 89 -16.68 21.79 12.69
C ASN A 89 -17.55 20.87 11.84
N ASP A 90 -18.49 21.44 11.07
CA ASP A 90 -19.37 20.70 10.16
C ASP A 90 -18.57 19.98 9.06
N ALA A 91 -17.54 20.65 8.53
CA ALA A 91 -16.64 20.07 7.55
C ALA A 91 -15.87 18.87 8.11
N TYR A 92 -15.34 18.97 9.34
CA TYR A 92 -14.71 17.86 10.03
C TYR A 92 -15.68 16.73 10.36
N GLU A 93 -16.94 17.04 10.70
CA GLU A 93 -17.99 16.01 10.87
C GLU A 93 -18.33 15.31 9.57
N MET A 94 -18.42 16.04 8.46
CA MET A 94 -18.63 15.44 7.13
C MET A 94 -17.48 14.50 6.78
N CYS A 95 -16.23 14.93 6.99
CA CYS A 95 -15.10 14.04 6.83
C CYS A 95 -15.19 12.85 7.81
N ARG A 96 -15.57 13.02 9.08
CA ARG A 96 -15.78 11.89 10.04
C ARG A 96 -16.79 10.88 9.52
N ASN A 97 -17.89 11.34 8.92
CA ASN A 97 -18.94 10.48 8.39
C ASN A 97 -18.45 9.69 7.18
N ILE A 98 -17.77 10.34 6.23
CA ILE A 98 -17.12 9.68 5.09
C ILE A 98 -16.08 8.67 5.60
N CYS A 99 -15.26 9.09 6.56
CA CYS A 99 -14.27 8.27 7.23
C CYS A 99 -14.89 7.06 7.93
N ALA A 100 -16.09 7.15 8.50
CA ALA A 100 -16.79 6.06 9.17
C ALA A 100 -17.45 5.09 8.19
N GLU A 101 -18.00 5.60 7.09
CA GLU A 101 -18.59 4.79 6.02
C GLU A 101 -17.52 3.96 5.28
N TYR A 102 -16.33 4.54 5.08
CA TYR A 102 -15.24 3.95 4.29
C TYR A 102 -13.98 3.55 5.11
N ALA A 103 -14.01 3.72 6.44
CA ALA A 103 -12.96 3.37 7.42
C ALA A 103 -11.56 4.00 7.19
N LYS A 104 -11.45 5.32 6.96
CA LYS A 104 -10.18 6.01 6.62
C LYS A 104 -10.07 7.40 7.31
N THR A 105 -8.90 8.02 7.45
CA THR A 105 -8.65 9.34 8.11
C THR A 105 -9.03 10.56 7.26
N PHE A 106 -9.14 11.76 7.85
CA PHE A 106 -9.70 12.99 7.23
C PHE A 106 -9.00 13.49 5.95
N TYR A 107 -7.67 13.54 5.92
CA TYR A 107 -6.92 13.93 4.72
C TYR A 107 -6.97 12.85 3.62
N LEU A 108 -7.32 11.61 3.97
CA LEU A 108 -7.64 10.57 2.98
C LEU A 108 -8.96 10.85 2.27
N VAL A 109 -9.79 11.80 2.73
CA VAL A 109 -10.98 12.23 2.00
C VAL A 109 -10.58 12.93 0.71
N TRP A 110 -9.57 13.80 0.70
CA TRP A 110 -9.07 14.38 -0.55
C TRP A 110 -8.50 13.30 -1.47
N CYS A 111 -7.65 12.41 -0.95
CA CYS A 111 -7.10 11.28 -1.71
C CYS A 111 -8.22 10.43 -2.33
N ARG A 112 -9.30 10.17 -1.57
CA ARG A 112 -10.45 9.40 -2.04
C ARG A 112 -11.24 10.13 -3.11
N ARG A 113 -11.48 11.44 -2.96
CA ARG A 113 -12.15 12.25 -3.98
C ARG A 113 -11.35 12.24 -5.28
N THR A 114 -10.02 12.36 -5.19
CA THR A 114 -9.11 12.27 -6.32
C THR A 114 -9.21 10.90 -7.02
N ASP A 115 -9.19 9.80 -6.27
CA ASP A 115 -9.38 8.43 -6.76
C ASP A 115 -10.75 8.21 -7.44
N GLU A 116 -11.83 8.73 -6.85
CA GLU A 116 -13.18 8.65 -7.42
C GLU A 116 -13.35 9.41 -8.73
N LEU A 117 -12.46 10.37 -9.06
CA LEU A 117 -12.49 11.03 -10.37
C LEU A 117 -12.18 10.05 -11.50
N VAL A 118 -11.42 8.98 -11.27
CA VAL A 118 -11.04 8.02 -12.34
C VAL A 118 -11.58 6.61 -12.13
N ASP A 119 -11.96 6.26 -10.90
CA ASP A 119 -12.53 4.94 -10.55
C ASP A 119 -14.02 4.99 -10.18
N GLY A 120 -14.63 6.18 -10.18
CA GLY A 120 -16.04 6.39 -9.88
C GLY A 120 -17.00 5.95 -10.99
N PRO A 121 -18.32 5.91 -10.73
CA PRO A 121 -19.34 5.52 -11.72
C PRO A 121 -19.39 6.41 -12.97
N ASN A 122 -18.75 7.58 -12.94
CA ASN A 122 -18.65 8.50 -14.06
C ASN A 122 -17.28 8.46 -14.76
N ALA A 123 -16.40 7.52 -14.41
CA ALA A 123 -15.04 7.39 -14.94
C ALA A 123 -14.98 7.38 -16.49
N ASP A 124 -15.95 6.73 -17.13
CA ASP A 124 -16.02 6.63 -18.60
C ASP A 124 -16.22 7.99 -19.31
N TYR A 125 -16.66 9.02 -18.58
CA TYR A 125 -16.88 10.38 -19.09
C TYR A 125 -15.78 11.36 -18.69
N MET A 126 -14.70 10.87 -18.08
CA MET A 126 -13.65 11.72 -17.53
C MET A 126 -12.67 12.11 -18.62
N SER A 127 -12.47 13.41 -18.77
CA SER A 127 -11.48 13.99 -19.69
C SER A 127 -10.29 14.50 -18.90
N SER A 128 -9.15 14.66 -19.58
CA SER A 128 -7.96 15.33 -19.00
C SER A 128 -8.32 16.68 -18.37
N ALA A 129 -9.28 17.40 -18.97
CA ALA A 129 -9.77 18.68 -18.47
C ALA A 129 -10.41 18.61 -17.07
N VAL A 130 -10.93 17.46 -16.63
CA VAL A 130 -11.41 17.29 -15.24
C VAL A 130 -10.23 17.28 -14.27
N LEU A 131 -9.16 16.55 -14.60
CA LEU A 131 -7.96 16.46 -13.78
C LEU A 131 -7.18 17.79 -13.78
N ASP A 132 -7.19 18.52 -14.90
CA ASP A 132 -6.60 19.86 -14.99
C ASP A 132 -7.33 20.84 -14.05
N ARG A 133 -8.67 20.87 -14.08
CA ARG A 133 -9.46 21.66 -13.13
C ARG A 133 -9.28 21.21 -11.67
N TRP A 134 -9.03 19.92 -11.45
CA TRP A 134 -8.77 19.41 -10.10
C TRP A 134 -7.40 19.84 -9.59
N GLU A 135 -6.40 19.93 -10.47
CA GLU A 135 -5.08 20.49 -10.16
C GLU A 135 -5.15 22.00 -9.91
N ASP A 136 -5.90 22.76 -10.71
CA ASP A 136 -6.14 24.20 -10.43
C ASP A 136 -6.80 24.39 -9.06
N ARG A 137 -7.79 23.55 -8.73
CA ARG A 137 -8.47 23.55 -7.43
C ARG A 137 -7.53 23.18 -6.28
N LEU A 138 -6.58 22.28 -6.50
CA LEU A 138 -5.53 21.96 -5.54
C LEU A 138 -4.65 23.18 -5.26
N ASP A 139 -4.27 23.94 -6.29
CA ASP A 139 -3.51 25.18 -6.13
C ASP A 139 -4.30 26.22 -5.33
N ASP A 140 -5.61 26.37 -5.58
CA ASP A 140 -6.48 27.25 -4.79
C ASP A 140 -6.51 26.85 -3.30
N ILE A 141 -6.64 25.55 -3.00
CA ILE A 141 -6.59 25.01 -1.63
C ILE A 141 -5.27 25.37 -0.94
N PHE A 142 -4.13 25.17 -1.62
CA PHE A 142 -2.81 25.49 -1.10
C PHE A 142 -2.52 27.00 -1.03
N ASN A 143 -3.35 27.84 -1.65
CA ASN A 143 -3.35 29.29 -1.51
C ASN A 143 -4.38 29.81 -0.49
N GLY A 144 -5.12 28.93 0.20
CA GLY A 144 -6.09 29.32 1.23
C GLY A 144 -7.49 29.64 0.72
N HIS A 145 -7.84 29.15 -0.47
CA HIS A 145 -9.09 29.41 -1.18
C HIS A 145 -9.89 28.10 -1.41
N PRO A 146 -10.53 27.52 -0.37
CA PRO A 146 -11.33 26.31 -0.55
C PRO A 146 -12.61 26.60 -1.34
N TYR A 147 -12.99 25.67 -2.22
CA TYR A 147 -14.24 25.77 -2.99
C TYR A 147 -15.45 25.18 -2.24
N ASP A 148 -15.24 24.16 -1.40
CA ASP A 148 -16.29 23.54 -0.58
C ASP A 148 -15.83 23.19 0.85
N MET A 149 -16.72 22.58 1.63
CA MET A 149 -16.44 22.18 3.02
C MET A 149 -15.28 21.17 3.12
N LEU A 150 -15.19 20.21 2.20
CA LEU A 150 -14.14 19.20 2.23
C LEU A 150 -12.78 19.83 1.92
N ASP A 151 -12.73 20.77 0.99
CA ASP A 151 -11.54 21.57 0.70
C ASP A 151 -11.13 22.43 1.91
N ALA A 152 -12.09 22.96 2.65
CA ALA A 152 -11.81 23.74 3.85
C ALA A 152 -11.07 22.90 4.91
N THR A 153 -11.39 21.60 5.04
CA THR A 153 -10.65 20.70 5.95
C THR A 153 -9.20 20.50 5.52
N LEU A 154 -8.93 20.34 4.22
CA LEU A 154 -7.56 20.21 3.72
C LEU A 154 -6.81 21.54 3.86
N THR A 155 -7.46 22.66 3.55
CA THR A 155 -6.90 24.02 3.72
C THR A 155 -6.50 24.27 5.18
N ASP A 156 -7.37 23.94 6.14
CA ASP A 156 -7.07 24.02 7.57
C ASP A 156 -5.91 23.09 7.97
N THR A 157 -5.88 21.86 7.42
CA THR A 157 -4.78 20.91 7.66
C THR A 157 -3.44 21.46 7.15
N ILE A 158 -3.41 22.03 5.94
CA ILE A 158 -2.22 22.66 5.36
C ILE A 158 -1.73 23.84 6.22
N SER A 159 -2.64 24.58 6.88
CA SER A 159 -2.23 25.65 7.81
C SER A 159 -1.54 25.16 9.08
N LYS A 160 -1.74 23.89 9.46
CA LYS A 160 -1.31 23.30 10.74
C LYS A 160 -0.13 22.35 10.61
N PHE A 161 0.13 21.83 9.41
CA PHE A 161 1.12 20.80 9.17
C PHE A 161 2.01 21.12 7.97
N PRO A 162 3.30 20.74 8.00
CA PRO A 162 4.25 20.94 6.90
C PRO A 162 3.95 20.00 5.72
N LEU A 163 2.90 20.30 4.97
CA LEU A 163 2.52 19.59 3.76
C LEU A 163 3.08 20.32 2.53
N ASP A 164 3.89 19.62 1.73
CA ASP A 164 4.29 20.09 0.41
C ASP A 164 3.21 19.71 -0.61
N ILE A 165 2.96 20.57 -1.59
CA ILE A 165 1.93 20.35 -2.62
C ILE A 165 2.33 19.24 -3.61
N LYS A 166 3.62 18.95 -3.75
CA LYS A 166 4.13 18.04 -4.78
C LYS A 166 3.56 16.62 -4.69
N PRO A 167 3.51 15.93 -3.52
CA PRO A 167 2.82 14.65 -3.42
C PRO A 167 1.37 14.67 -3.91
N PHE A 168 0.66 15.79 -3.75
CA PHE A 168 -0.73 15.94 -4.21
C PHE A 168 -0.80 16.04 -5.72
N ARG A 169 0.06 16.85 -6.35
CA ARG A 169 0.18 16.92 -7.82
C ARG A 169 0.63 15.58 -8.41
N ASP A 170 1.59 14.93 -7.78
CA ASP A 170 2.06 13.60 -8.15
C ASP A 170 0.91 12.57 -8.11
N MET A 171 0.03 12.63 -7.10
CA MET A 171 -1.15 11.77 -7.07
C MET A 171 -2.11 12.04 -8.23
N ILE A 172 -2.33 13.31 -8.59
CA ILE A 172 -3.15 13.68 -9.78
C ILE A 172 -2.50 13.13 -11.06
N GLU A 173 -1.18 13.17 -11.19
CA GLU A 173 -0.47 12.54 -12.31
C GLU A 173 -0.68 11.03 -12.35
N GLY A 174 -0.73 10.37 -11.18
CA GLY A 174 -1.14 8.96 -11.07
C GLY A 174 -2.52 8.71 -11.66
N MET A 175 -3.49 9.57 -11.35
CA MET A 175 -4.84 9.48 -11.93
C MET A 175 -4.82 9.70 -13.45
N ARG A 176 -4.01 10.64 -13.94
CA ARG A 176 -3.80 10.83 -15.39
C ARG A 176 -3.22 9.57 -16.04
N MET A 177 -2.30 8.88 -15.37
CA MET A 177 -1.77 7.60 -15.86
C MET A 177 -2.86 6.54 -16.00
N ASP A 178 -3.78 6.40 -15.04
CA ASP A 178 -4.87 5.42 -15.11
C ASP A 178 -5.80 5.64 -16.31
N THR A 179 -5.95 6.88 -16.79
CA THR A 179 -6.78 7.17 -17.98
C THR A 179 -6.15 6.71 -19.30
N ARG A 180 -4.82 6.55 -19.34
CA ARG A 180 -4.07 6.32 -20.61
C ARG A 180 -3.24 5.05 -20.64
N LYS A 181 -2.92 4.47 -19.47
CA LYS A 181 -1.97 3.37 -19.33
C LYS A 181 -2.57 2.24 -18.50
N SER A 182 -2.45 1.03 -19.02
CA SER A 182 -3.03 -0.18 -18.43
C SER A 182 -2.15 -1.42 -18.62
N ARG A 183 -0.92 -1.22 -19.10
CA ARG A 183 0.15 -2.21 -19.29
C ARG A 183 1.47 -1.56 -18.90
N TYR A 184 2.39 -2.34 -18.33
CA TYR A 184 3.66 -1.86 -17.82
C TYR A 184 4.78 -2.74 -18.34
N LYS A 185 5.77 -2.14 -19.01
CA LYS A 185 6.84 -2.90 -19.68
C LYS A 185 7.73 -3.64 -18.70
N ASN A 186 8.00 -3.00 -17.57
CA ASN A 186 8.90 -3.49 -16.53
C ASN A 186 8.47 -3.03 -15.13
N PHE A 187 9.15 -3.55 -14.11
CA PHE A 187 8.83 -3.18 -12.73
C PHE A 187 9.13 -1.70 -12.42
N GLU A 188 10.06 -1.05 -13.12
CA GLU A 188 10.36 0.38 -12.88
C GLU A 188 9.16 1.25 -13.25
N GLU A 189 8.52 0.98 -14.38
CA GLU A 189 7.27 1.67 -14.78
C GLU A 189 6.13 1.38 -13.79
N LEU A 190 6.03 0.13 -13.30
CA LEU A 190 5.01 -0.25 -12.32
C LEU A 190 5.27 0.41 -10.96
N TYR A 191 6.53 0.49 -10.54
CA TYR A 191 6.94 1.16 -9.32
C TYR A 191 6.58 2.64 -9.35
N LEU A 192 6.83 3.31 -10.49
CA LEU A 192 6.46 4.70 -10.68
C LEU A 192 4.94 4.91 -10.53
N TYR A 193 4.13 4.02 -11.11
CA TYR A 193 2.69 4.03 -10.90
C TYR A 193 2.32 3.86 -9.42
N CYS A 194 2.87 2.83 -8.75
CA CYS A 194 2.65 2.61 -7.32
C CYS A 194 3.07 3.82 -6.46
N TYR A 195 4.14 4.51 -6.85
CA TYR A 195 4.57 5.74 -6.20
C TYR A 195 3.48 6.80 -6.31
N TYR A 196 3.01 7.09 -7.52
CA TYR A 196 2.03 8.16 -7.75
C TYR A 196 0.71 7.90 -7.02
N VAL A 197 0.16 6.68 -7.09
CA VAL A 197 -1.20 6.41 -6.57
C VAL A 197 -1.23 6.00 -5.09
N ALA A 198 -0.09 5.65 -4.49
CA ALA A 198 -0.06 5.18 -3.10
C ALA A 198 1.19 5.60 -2.29
N GLY A 199 2.36 5.69 -2.92
CA GLY A 199 3.57 6.19 -2.26
C GLY A 199 3.44 7.65 -1.81
N THR A 200 2.85 8.49 -2.66
CA THR A 200 2.49 9.90 -2.37
C THR A 200 1.61 10.04 -1.14
N VAL A 201 0.64 9.15 -0.94
CA VAL A 201 -0.22 9.12 0.26
C VAL A 201 0.59 8.91 1.52
N GLY A 202 1.66 8.11 1.46
CA GLY A 202 2.63 7.97 2.55
C GLY A 202 3.32 9.31 2.88
N LEU A 203 3.78 10.03 1.85
CA LEU A 203 4.45 11.34 2.01
C LEU A 203 3.52 12.42 2.57
N MET A 204 2.23 12.40 2.20
CA MET A 204 1.20 13.28 2.77
C MET A 204 0.87 12.93 4.23
N SER A 205 0.98 11.66 4.61
CA SER A 205 0.52 11.16 5.91
C SER A 205 1.52 11.46 7.04
N VAL A 206 2.83 11.39 6.77
CA VAL A 206 3.86 11.51 7.82
C VAL A 206 3.81 12.84 8.58
N PRO A 207 3.69 14.03 7.93
CA PRO A 207 3.54 15.31 8.63
C PRO A 207 2.39 15.33 9.63
N ILE A 208 1.26 14.71 9.27
CA ILE A 208 0.03 14.69 10.06
C ILE A 208 0.12 13.65 11.18
N MET A 209 0.67 12.47 10.86
CA MET A 209 0.85 11.39 11.83
C MET A 209 1.92 11.69 12.86
N GLY A 210 2.86 12.58 12.56
CA GLY A 210 3.95 12.97 13.43
C GLY A 210 5.03 11.89 13.54
N ILE A 211 6.26 12.34 13.78
CA ILE A 211 7.39 11.48 14.14
C ILE A 211 7.57 11.62 15.65
N ALA A 212 7.77 10.49 16.33
CA ALA A 212 7.91 10.49 17.78
C ALA A 212 9.12 11.34 18.21
N PRO A 213 9.01 12.17 19.27
CA PRO A 213 10.13 12.95 19.79
C PRO A 213 11.34 12.09 20.17
N GLU A 214 11.08 10.86 20.63
CA GLU A 214 12.10 9.87 20.98
C GLU A 214 12.62 9.03 19.80
N SER A 215 12.24 9.38 18.57
CA SER A 215 12.69 8.66 17.37
C SER A 215 14.22 8.72 17.24
N LEU A 216 14.84 7.56 17.06
CA LEU A 216 16.29 7.41 16.92
C LEU A 216 16.77 7.38 15.47
N ILE A 217 15.84 7.39 14.50
CA ILE A 217 16.15 7.40 13.07
C ILE A 217 15.87 8.77 12.46
N PRO A 218 16.62 9.19 11.43
CA PRO A 218 16.34 10.43 10.70
C PRO A 218 14.91 10.46 10.14
N ALA A 219 14.32 11.66 10.05
CA ALA A 219 12.99 11.82 9.49
C ALA A 219 12.89 11.22 8.08
N GLN A 220 13.94 11.38 7.27
CA GLN A 220 14.08 10.80 5.94
C GLN A 220 13.80 9.29 5.92
N ASN A 221 14.25 8.54 6.92
CA ASN A 221 14.02 7.10 7.00
C ASN A 221 12.55 6.77 7.32
N VAL A 222 11.87 7.61 8.11
CA VAL A 222 10.44 7.48 8.39
C VAL A 222 9.62 7.74 7.12
N TYR A 223 9.92 8.81 6.39
CA TYR A 223 9.30 9.12 5.10
C TYR A 223 9.52 8.00 4.08
N GLN A 224 10.75 7.48 4.00
CA GLN A 224 11.07 6.37 3.10
C GLN A 224 10.28 5.10 3.46
N SER A 225 10.10 4.82 4.75
CA SER A 225 9.28 3.70 5.24
C SER A 225 7.80 3.90 4.90
N ALA A 226 7.28 5.12 5.03
CA ALA A 226 5.90 5.44 4.66
C ALA A 226 5.66 5.30 3.14
N LEU A 227 6.63 5.71 2.33
CA LEU A 227 6.61 5.49 0.89
C LEU A 227 6.59 3.99 0.57
N TYR A 228 7.47 3.20 1.19
CA TYR A 228 7.47 1.74 1.02
C TYR A 228 6.18 1.07 1.49
N LEU A 229 5.54 1.57 2.55
CA LEU A 229 4.23 1.08 2.96
C LEU A 229 3.17 1.33 1.86
N GLY A 230 3.18 2.52 1.26
CA GLY A 230 2.33 2.86 0.13
C GLY A 230 2.56 1.93 -1.07
N ILE A 231 3.81 1.73 -1.48
CA ILE A 231 4.17 0.80 -2.55
C ILE A 231 3.71 -0.63 -2.22
N GLY A 232 3.98 -1.13 -1.02
CA GLY A 232 3.58 -2.46 -0.59
C GLY A 232 2.06 -2.65 -0.62
N ASN A 233 1.30 -1.63 -0.19
CA ASN A 233 -0.16 -1.63 -0.26
C ASN A 233 -0.66 -1.69 -1.72
N GLN A 234 -0.07 -0.91 -2.62
CA GLN A 234 -0.52 -0.88 -4.02
C GLN A 234 -0.15 -2.13 -4.79
N LEU A 235 1.05 -2.68 -4.57
CA LEU A 235 1.41 -3.99 -5.10
C LEU A 235 0.43 -5.06 -4.61
N THR A 236 0.03 -4.99 -3.33
CA THR A 236 -0.97 -5.92 -2.78
C THR A 236 -2.34 -5.74 -3.43
N ASN A 237 -2.78 -4.52 -3.74
CA ASN A 237 -4.02 -4.27 -4.48
C ASN A 237 -3.97 -4.92 -5.86
N ILE A 238 -2.90 -4.65 -6.63
CA ILE A 238 -2.67 -5.25 -7.95
C ILE A 238 -2.71 -6.78 -7.88
N LEU A 239 -1.99 -7.38 -6.93
CA LEU A 239 -1.94 -8.84 -6.79
C LEU A 239 -3.26 -9.46 -6.33
N ARG A 240 -4.07 -8.73 -5.55
CA ARG A 240 -5.38 -9.20 -5.11
C ARG A 240 -6.42 -9.14 -6.21
N ASP A 241 -6.33 -8.12 -7.08
CA ASP A 241 -7.41 -7.71 -7.99
C ASP A 241 -7.14 -8.09 -9.47
N VAL A 242 -6.08 -8.86 -9.77
CA VAL A 242 -5.70 -9.27 -11.15
C VAL A 242 -6.89 -9.74 -11.99
N GLY A 243 -7.74 -10.63 -11.44
CA GLY A 243 -8.90 -11.13 -12.17
C GLY A 243 -9.97 -10.08 -12.45
N GLU A 244 -10.18 -9.14 -11.55
CA GLU A 244 -11.14 -8.03 -11.71
C GLU A 244 -10.61 -7.00 -12.72
N ASP A 245 -9.30 -6.70 -12.66
CA ASP A 245 -8.62 -5.82 -13.60
C ASP A 245 -8.63 -6.41 -15.03
N ALA A 246 -8.39 -7.72 -15.14
CA ALA A 246 -8.44 -8.43 -16.42
C ALA A 246 -9.82 -8.33 -17.09
N LEU A 247 -10.91 -8.39 -16.31
CA LEU A 247 -12.28 -8.21 -16.82
C LEU A 247 -12.54 -6.78 -17.35
N ARG A 248 -11.79 -5.80 -16.86
CA ARG A 248 -11.79 -4.41 -17.34
C ARG A 248 -10.75 -4.17 -18.44
N GLY A 249 -10.10 -5.24 -18.92
CA GLY A 249 -9.07 -5.16 -19.95
C GLY A 249 -7.77 -4.48 -19.47
N ARG A 250 -7.47 -4.51 -18.17
CA ARG A 250 -6.24 -3.95 -17.57
C ARG A 250 -5.30 -5.08 -17.10
N VAL A 251 -4.00 -4.88 -17.26
CA VAL A 251 -2.94 -5.79 -16.76
C VAL A 251 -1.80 -4.94 -16.18
N TYR A 252 -1.79 -4.80 -14.85
CA TYR A 252 -0.75 -4.00 -14.16
C TYR A 252 0.58 -4.74 -13.99
N LEU A 253 0.60 -6.06 -14.14
CA LEU A 253 1.78 -6.90 -13.94
C LEU A 253 2.86 -6.58 -14.99
N PRO A 254 4.17 -6.58 -14.63
CA PRO A 254 5.24 -6.25 -15.58
C PRO A 254 5.32 -7.27 -16.73
N GLU A 255 5.31 -6.78 -17.97
CA GLU A 255 5.29 -7.61 -19.18
C GLU A 255 6.58 -8.41 -19.38
N ASP A 256 7.74 -7.81 -19.08
CA ASP A 256 9.04 -8.48 -19.12
C ASP A 256 9.10 -9.68 -18.16
N GLU A 257 8.65 -9.50 -16.92
CA GLU A 257 8.62 -10.53 -15.90
C GLU A 257 7.56 -11.59 -16.20
N LEU A 258 6.40 -11.23 -16.77
CA LEU A 258 5.47 -12.23 -17.32
C LEU A 258 6.17 -13.07 -18.40
N GLY A 259 6.91 -12.42 -19.30
CA GLY A 259 7.69 -13.07 -20.36
C GLY A 259 8.75 -14.05 -19.86
N GLU A 260 9.43 -13.75 -18.75
CA GLU A 260 10.40 -14.67 -18.11
C GLU A 260 9.78 -16.01 -17.69
N PHE A 261 8.48 -16.01 -17.37
CA PHE A 261 7.70 -17.21 -17.06
C PHE A 261 6.96 -17.80 -18.28
N GLY A 262 7.17 -17.22 -19.46
CA GLY A 262 6.46 -17.57 -20.70
C GLY A 262 4.97 -17.26 -20.64
N LEU A 263 4.57 -16.27 -19.84
CA LEU A 263 3.22 -15.75 -19.73
C LEU A 263 3.07 -14.48 -20.58
N CYS A 264 1.84 -14.18 -20.96
CA CYS A 264 1.47 -12.93 -21.61
C CYS A 264 0.07 -12.49 -21.17
N ASP A 265 -0.37 -11.32 -21.64
CA ASP A 265 -1.73 -10.80 -21.42
C ASP A 265 -2.83 -11.84 -21.71
N LYS A 266 -2.68 -12.66 -22.75
CA LYS A 266 -3.66 -13.71 -23.08
C LYS A 266 -3.81 -14.75 -21.98
N ASP A 267 -2.72 -15.09 -21.28
CA ASP A 267 -2.77 -16.01 -20.15
C ASP A 267 -3.53 -15.39 -18.98
N VAL A 268 -3.31 -14.10 -18.70
CA VAL A 268 -4.04 -13.34 -17.68
C VAL A 268 -5.54 -13.29 -18.02
N PHE A 269 -5.88 -12.89 -19.25
CA PHE A 269 -7.27 -12.81 -19.72
C PHE A 269 -7.96 -14.17 -19.81
N SER A 270 -7.21 -15.26 -20.00
CA SER A 270 -7.76 -16.61 -19.97
C SER A 270 -8.24 -17.02 -18.57
N ARG A 271 -7.76 -16.33 -17.53
CA ARG A 271 -8.06 -16.57 -16.11
C ARG A 271 -7.79 -18.02 -15.68
N LYS A 272 -6.82 -18.67 -16.31
CA LYS A 272 -6.39 -20.05 -15.98
C LYS A 272 -5.14 -20.02 -15.11
N VAL A 273 -5.25 -20.60 -13.91
CA VAL A 273 -4.13 -20.74 -12.98
C VAL A 273 -3.24 -21.90 -13.45
N SER A 274 -2.11 -21.57 -14.08
CA SER A 274 -1.08 -22.54 -14.48
C SER A 274 0.04 -22.64 -13.42
N GLU A 275 0.88 -23.68 -13.48
CA GLU A 275 2.04 -23.76 -12.58
C GLU A 275 3.01 -22.58 -12.78
N ARG A 276 3.18 -22.13 -14.03
CA ARG A 276 3.99 -20.95 -14.37
C ARG A 276 3.42 -19.68 -13.74
N TRP A 277 2.09 -19.55 -13.70
CA TRP A 277 1.40 -18.47 -12.98
C TRP A 277 1.70 -18.49 -11.48
N LYS A 278 1.62 -19.67 -10.85
CA LYS A 278 1.92 -19.81 -9.42
C LYS A 278 3.35 -19.38 -9.10
N GLU A 279 4.33 -19.80 -9.89
CA GLU A 279 5.73 -19.41 -9.70
C GLU A 279 5.96 -17.90 -9.92
N PHE A 280 5.33 -17.31 -10.94
CA PHE A 280 5.33 -15.86 -11.14
C PHE A 280 4.75 -15.12 -9.92
N MET A 281 3.59 -15.56 -9.43
CA MET A 281 2.92 -14.95 -8.28
C MET A 281 3.74 -15.04 -6.99
N LYS A 282 4.47 -16.14 -6.75
CA LYS A 282 5.40 -16.26 -5.62
C LYS A 282 6.46 -15.15 -5.63
N GLN A 283 7.02 -14.82 -6.80
CA GLN A 283 7.99 -13.74 -6.92
C GLN A 283 7.39 -12.37 -6.63
N GLN A 284 6.19 -12.09 -7.17
CA GLN A 284 5.51 -10.81 -6.93
C GLN A 284 5.11 -10.64 -5.45
N ILE A 285 4.65 -11.71 -4.80
CA ILE A 285 4.33 -11.70 -3.37
C ILE A 285 5.59 -11.45 -2.53
N ALA A 286 6.71 -12.11 -2.86
CA ALA A 286 7.98 -11.89 -2.19
C ALA A 286 8.42 -10.41 -2.28
N ARG A 287 8.23 -9.79 -3.45
CA ARG A 287 8.50 -8.36 -3.66
C ARG A 287 7.59 -7.46 -2.80
N ALA A 288 6.28 -7.71 -2.77
CA ALA A 288 5.39 -6.93 -1.91
C ALA A 288 5.76 -7.06 -0.42
N ARG A 289 6.12 -8.27 0.04
CA ARG A 289 6.61 -8.51 1.41
C ARG A 289 7.92 -7.78 1.71
N PHE A 290 8.82 -7.62 0.74
CA PHE A 290 10.04 -6.83 0.90
C PHE A 290 9.72 -5.36 1.25
N TYR A 291 8.77 -4.74 0.55
CA TYR A 291 8.35 -3.37 0.86
C TYR A 291 7.69 -3.26 2.24
N PHE A 292 6.84 -4.22 2.62
CA PHE A 292 6.29 -4.25 3.98
C PHE A 292 7.37 -4.37 5.06
N ASN A 293 8.33 -5.28 4.88
CA ASN A 293 9.45 -5.43 5.82
C ASN A 293 10.26 -4.13 5.94
N SER A 294 10.46 -3.42 4.83
CA SER A 294 11.19 -2.15 4.80
C SER A 294 10.41 -0.98 5.43
N ALA A 295 9.10 -1.12 5.58
CA ALA A 295 8.23 -0.11 6.19
C ALA A 295 8.06 -0.26 7.72
N GLU A 296 8.36 -1.45 8.28
CA GLU A 296 8.12 -1.77 9.69
C GLU A 296 8.87 -0.83 10.65
N GLU A 297 10.11 -0.45 10.31
CA GLU A 297 10.92 0.42 11.16
C GLU A 297 10.26 1.79 11.29
N GLY A 298 9.97 2.49 10.18
CA GLY A 298 9.32 3.79 10.24
C GLY A 298 7.95 3.77 10.93
N ALA A 299 7.16 2.70 10.78
CA ALA A 299 5.87 2.56 11.47
C ALA A 299 6.00 2.59 13.01
N SER A 300 7.11 2.09 13.56
CA SER A 300 7.41 2.15 15.00
C SER A 300 7.96 3.50 15.46
N HIS A 301 8.41 4.34 14.55
CA HIS A 301 9.00 5.66 14.84
C HIS A 301 8.02 6.84 14.66
N LEU A 302 6.79 6.57 14.21
CA LEU A 302 5.70 7.56 14.22
C LEU A 302 5.28 7.95 15.64
N ASP A 303 4.54 9.06 15.78
CA ASP A 303 3.93 9.44 17.05
C ASP A 303 3.08 8.29 17.64
N LYS A 304 3.04 8.22 18.97
CA LYS A 304 2.39 7.14 19.71
C LYS A 304 0.94 6.91 19.29
N ALA A 305 0.18 7.97 18.99
CA ALA A 305 -1.22 7.84 18.57
C ALA A 305 -1.36 7.20 17.18
N SER A 306 -0.35 7.38 16.32
CA SER A 306 -0.35 6.94 14.92
C SER A 306 0.14 5.50 14.73
N ARG A 307 0.99 4.99 15.63
CA ARG A 307 1.61 3.66 15.48
C ARG A 307 0.61 2.53 15.34
N TRP A 308 -0.40 2.46 16.21
CA TRP A 308 -1.32 1.31 16.23
C TRP A 308 -2.21 1.21 14.97
N PRO A 309 -2.83 2.30 14.48
CA PRO A 309 -3.53 2.28 13.20
C PRO A 309 -2.62 1.87 12.03
N VAL A 310 -1.40 2.40 11.96
CA VAL A 310 -0.45 2.11 10.88
C VAL A 310 0.00 0.65 10.91
N TRP A 311 0.38 0.13 12.08
CA TRP A 311 0.70 -1.29 12.26
C TRP A 311 -0.47 -2.21 11.94
N SER A 312 -1.69 -1.82 12.32
CA SER A 312 -2.90 -2.57 12.00
C SER A 312 -3.10 -2.64 10.49
N SER A 313 -2.98 -1.52 9.78
CA SER A 313 -3.10 -1.49 8.32
C SER A 313 -2.02 -2.34 7.65
N LEU A 314 -0.75 -2.16 8.04
CA LEU A 314 0.39 -2.93 7.52
C LEU A 314 0.17 -4.45 7.67
N ILE A 315 -0.20 -4.92 8.87
CA ILE A 315 -0.42 -6.35 9.13
C ILE A 315 -1.61 -6.87 8.33
N LEU A 316 -2.71 -6.11 8.26
CA LEU A 316 -3.90 -6.51 7.51
C LEU A 316 -3.63 -6.63 6.01
N TYR A 317 -2.87 -5.70 5.43
CA TYR A 317 -2.49 -5.76 4.02
C TYR A 317 -1.53 -6.93 3.76
N ARG A 318 -0.54 -7.19 4.61
CA ARG A 318 0.31 -8.39 4.52
C ARG A 318 -0.51 -9.68 4.53
N LYS A 319 -1.59 -9.74 5.30
CA LYS A 319 -2.48 -10.90 5.38
C LYS A 319 -3.31 -11.14 4.12
N ILE A 320 -3.45 -10.15 3.24
CA ILE A 320 -4.05 -10.36 1.91
C ILE A 320 -3.12 -11.24 1.07
N LEU A 321 -1.80 -11.02 1.14
CA LEU A 321 -0.83 -11.87 0.46
C LEU A 321 -0.89 -13.32 0.96
N ASP A 322 -1.02 -13.51 2.28
CA ASP A 322 -1.25 -14.84 2.89
C ASP A 322 -2.54 -15.49 2.31
N ALA A 323 -3.61 -14.71 2.12
CA ALA A 323 -4.86 -15.21 1.54
C ALA A 323 -4.74 -15.57 0.05
N ILE A 324 -3.84 -14.91 -0.71
CA ILE A 324 -3.53 -15.31 -2.10
C ILE A 324 -2.81 -16.68 -2.09
N GLU A 325 -1.85 -16.86 -1.18
CA GLU A 325 -1.14 -18.14 -1.02
C GLU A 325 -2.08 -19.27 -0.58
N GLU A 326 -2.96 -19.02 0.38
CA GLU A 326 -3.96 -19.99 0.87
C GLU A 326 -4.96 -20.42 -0.21
N ASN A 327 -5.23 -19.55 -1.19
CA ASN A 327 -6.08 -19.84 -2.35
C ASN A 327 -5.28 -20.46 -3.51
N GLU A 328 -4.10 -21.02 -3.26
CA GLU A 328 -3.26 -21.65 -4.29
C GLU A 328 -2.87 -20.70 -5.43
N TYR A 329 -2.67 -19.41 -5.11
CA TYR A 329 -2.35 -18.32 -6.04
C TYR A 329 -3.44 -18.04 -7.09
N ASP A 330 -4.69 -18.45 -6.83
CA ASP A 330 -5.84 -18.16 -7.66
C ASP A 330 -6.40 -16.76 -7.37
N ASN A 331 -5.71 -15.74 -7.85
CA ASN A 331 -6.15 -14.33 -7.89
C ASN A 331 -6.78 -13.93 -9.23
N LEU A 332 -6.84 -14.86 -10.19
CA LEU A 332 -7.48 -14.69 -11.50
C LEU A 332 -8.99 -14.92 -11.41
N THR A 333 -9.43 -15.88 -10.60
CA THR A 333 -10.87 -16.21 -10.46
C THR A 333 -11.43 -15.86 -9.10
N LYS A 334 -10.59 -15.78 -8.06
CA LYS A 334 -11.00 -15.48 -6.69
C LYS A 334 -10.25 -14.28 -6.14
N ARG A 335 -11.00 -13.26 -5.75
CA ARG A 335 -10.43 -12.12 -5.03
C ARG A 335 -10.04 -12.53 -3.61
N ALA A 336 -8.78 -12.31 -3.23
CA ALA A 336 -8.32 -12.62 -1.88
C ALA A 336 -8.84 -11.60 -0.84
N TYR A 337 -9.27 -12.06 0.33
CA TYR A 337 -9.73 -11.18 1.41
C TYR A 337 -9.35 -11.72 2.79
N VAL A 338 -9.15 -10.80 3.74
CA VAL A 338 -8.96 -11.15 5.14
C VAL A 338 -10.31 -11.17 5.84
N GLY A 339 -10.76 -12.36 6.26
CA GLY A 339 -12.02 -12.51 7.00
C GLY A 339 -12.03 -11.77 8.34
N ARG A 340 -13.23 -11.43 8.84
CA ARG A 340 -13.41 -10.64 10.08
C ARG A 340 -12.63 -11.21 11.27
N THR A 341 -12.66 -12.53 11.48
CA THR A 341 -11.93 -13.18 12.58
C THR A 341 -10.43 -12.96 12.48
N LYS A 342 -9.83 -13.14 11.29
CA LYS A 342 -8.39 -12.87 11.07
C LYS A 342 -8.05 -11.40 11.29
N LYS A 343 -8.95 -10.47 10.94
CA LYS A 343 -8.79 -9.03 11.24
C LYS A 343 -8.73 -8.78 12.74
N PHE A 344 -9.72 -9.25 13.50
CA PHE A 344 -9.75 -9.07 14.96
C PHE A 344 -8.54 -9.71 15.65
N LEU A 345 -8.15 -10.92 15.24
CA LEU A 345 -6.98 -11.61 15.81
C LEU A 345 -5.64 -10.93 15.49
N SER A 346 -5.60 -10.02 14.51
CA SER A 346 -4.39 -9.25 14.20
C SER A 346 -4.17 -8.04 15.10
N LEU A 347 -5.23 -7.53 15.74
CA LEU A 347 -5.18 -6.31 16.55
C LEU A 347 -4.25 -6.42 17.76
N PRO A 348 -4.22 -7.53 18.54
CA PRO A 348 -3.29 -7.67 19.65
C PRO A 348 -1.82 -7.65 19.21
N LEU A 349 -1.50 -8.27 18.07
CA LEU A 349 -0.16 -8.24 17.49
C LEU A 349 0.22 -6.82 17.04
N ALA A 350 -0.69 -6.14 16.34
CA ALA A 350 -0.49 -4.75 15.91
C ALA A 350 -0.26 -3.82 17.11
N TYR A 351 -1.05 -4.00 18.18
CA TYR A 351 -0.90 -3.24 19.41
C TYR A 351 0.45 -3.51 20.07
N SER A 352 0.85 -4.78 20.22
CA SER A 352 2.17 -5.15 20.76
C SER A 352 3.33 -4.54 19.95
N ARG A 353 3.25 -4.55 18.62
CA ARG A 353 4.24 -3.90 17.75
C ARG A 353 4.26 -2.39 17.90
N SER A 354 3.09 -1.75 18.05
CA SER A 354 2.99 -0.29 18.24
C SER A 354 3.63 0.22 19.53
N LEU A 355 3.74 -0.63 20.56
CA LEU A 355 4.42 -0.30 21.82
C LEU A 355 5.94 -0.45 21.74
N SER A 356 6.43 -1.21 20.75
CA SER A 356 7.84 -1.51 20.60
C SER A 356 8.52 -0.40 19.80
N ILE A 357 9.26 0.47 20.50
CA ILE A 357 10.27 1.31 19.84
C ILE A 357 11.53 0.45 19.74
N PRO A 358 12.05 0.18 18.54
CA PRO A 358 13.31 -0.53 18.39
C PRO A 358 14.39 0.23 19.16
N LYS A 359 14.94 -0.40 20.22
CA LYS A 359 16.20 0.05 20.77
C LYS A 359 17.22 -0.13 19.65
N THR A 360 17.78 0.95 19.13
CA THR A 360 18.86 0.87 18.14
C THR A 360 19.88 -0.13 18.63
N LYS A 361 20.12 -1.19 17.85
CA LYS A 361 21.40 -1.88 17.94
C LYS A 361 22.44 -0.86 17.49
N LEU A 362 23.03 -0.15 18.45
CA LEU A 362 24.34 0.45 18.25
C LEU A 362 25.24 -0.71 17.82
N ASN A 363 25.54 -0.82 16.53
CA ASN A 363 26.63 -1.67 16.07
C ASN A 363 27.92 -0.96 16.50
N PRO A 364 28.69 -1.48 17.46
CA PRO A 364 29.99 -0.92 17.78
C PRO A 364 31.00 -1.52 16.81
N SER A 365 30.96 -1.14 15.53
CA SER A 365 31.97 -1.56 14.55
C SER A 365 31.91 -0.77 13.25
N PHE A 366 32.20 0.52 13.29
CA PHE A 366 32.82 1.23 12.17
C PHE A 366 33.71 2.35 12.71
N THR A 367 34.67 1.97 13.55
CA THR A 367 35.90 2.73 13.74
C THR A 367 37.03 1.83 13.26
N ARG A 368 37.31 1.90 11.95
CA ARG A 368 38.56 1.54 11.23
C ARG A 368 38.20 1.20 9.78
N LEU A 369 38.39 2.15 8.88
CA LEU A 369 39.43 2.08 7.84
C LEU A 369 39.22 3.24 6.85
N ILE A 370 40.27 4.07 6.79
CA ILE A 370 40.59 5.17 5.87
C ILE A 370 39.90 6.49 6.19
#